data_AF-A0A645A2G9-F1
#
_entry.id   AF-A0A645A2G9-F1
#
_cell.length_a   1.000
_cell.length_b   1.000
_cell.length_c   1.000
_cell.angle_alpha   90.00
_cell.angle_beta   90.00
_cell.angle_gamma   90.00
#
_symmetry.space_group_name_H-M   'P 1'
#
loop_
_entity.id
_entity.type
_entity.pdbx_description
1 polymer ?
#
loop_
_entity_poly.entity_id
_entity_poly.type
_entity_poly.pdbx_seq_one_letter_code
_entity_poly.pdbx_strand_id
1 'polypeptide(L)'
;MTNPVEENQHTGIIESLDILEELKVKYGLDYAMALNTDFISPAYPGDTSHYFHAGAVGKILPCFYIIGKPTHSGQGFDGFSASMVAAEIVRNMDMRAEFSDVYNHEYAMPPTVLKMKDLKPSYDVQTAFSAFVYFNYFIHNMEIEDIFARLRKVAEDALKTVDTYTDEQNKVYCKMTGMTYKKREYSLKVMDYSQLHAKALSVKPDVDADLDAITKNALEANMDRREMCLKMVEHLATVVSINTPTVILFLSPPYCPRNTLKREVPEEAALLDSVTGLLQEIGREMGEDLKMMQFFPVLTDSSYLKLDDTDSSAETLVSNLPNMKGHYHVPLEQIKRLNIPALNFGCHGKDAHKWTERVHKEYSFGKLPVIMLRTLENYLIEG
;
A
#
# COMPACT_ATOMS: atom_id res chain seq x y z
N MET A 1 25.34 -4.48 0.73
CA MET A 1 24.88 -3.18 0.21
C MET A 1 24.34 -2.39 1.39
N THR A 2 24.51 -1.07 1.43
CA THR A 2 23.88 -0.22 2.46
C THR A 2 22.92 0.72 1.78
N ASN A 3 21.65 0.69 2.17
CA ASN A 3 20.60 1.45 1.50
C ASN A 3 20.19 2.64 2.37
N PRO A 4 20.53 3.87 1.98
CA PRO A 4 19.98 5.04 2.64
C PRO A 4 18.51 5.21 2.24
N VAL A 5 17.75 5.99 3.02
CA VAL A 5 16.42 6.49 2.62
C VAL A 5 15.33 5.39 2.58
N GLU A 6 15.49 4.30 3.34
CA GLU A 6 14.51 3.21 3.47
C GLU A 6 13.19 3.72 4.08
N GLU A 7 13.24 4.36 5.26
CA GLU A 7 12.07 4.81 6.04
C GLU A 7 11.19 5.89 5.39
N ASN A 8 11.53 6.37 4.20
CA ASN A 8 10.85 7.47 3.53
C ASN A 8 10.48 7.17 2.08
N GLN A 9 11.45 7.03 1.17
CA GLN A 9 11.16 6.92 -0.27
C GLN A 9 11.78 5.70 -0.94
N HIS A 10 12.60 4.92 -0.23
CA HIS A 10 13.32 3.75 -0.75
C HIS A 10 14.21 4.05 -1.97
N THR A 11 14.61 5.32 -2.16
CA THR A 11 15.38 5.71 -3.36
C THR A 11 16.76 5.07 -3.39
N GLY A 12 17.36 4.76 -2.23
CA GLY A 12 18.65 4.10 -2.14
C GLY A 12 18.67 2.73 -2.83
N ILE A 13 17.71 1.86 -2.50
CA ILE A 13 17.62 0.54 -3.15
C ILE A 13 17.18 0.66 -4.61
N ILE A 14 16.23 1.55 -4.92
CA ILE A 14 15.73 1.75 -6.29
C ILE A 14 16.87 2.18 -7.22
N GLU A 15 17.69 3.15 -6.82
CA GLU A 15 18.84 3.62 -7.62
C GLU A 15 19.95 2.55 -7.71
N SER A 16 20.03 1.64 -6.73
CA SER A 16 21.03 0.55 -6.76
C SER A 16 20.74 -0.52 -7.81
N LEU A 17 19.50 -0.61 -8.32
CA LEU A 17 19.10 -1.65 -9.28
C LEU A 17 19.91 -1.54 -10.59
N ASP A 18 20.20 -0.32 -11.04
CA ASP A 18 21.06 -0.08 -12.22
C ASP A 18 22.46 -0.68 -11.99
N ILE A 19 23.03 -0.48 -10.80
CA ILE A 19 24.36 -1.02 -10.44
C ILE A 19 24.32 -2.55 -10.36
N LEU A 20 23.23 -3.14 -9.87
CA LEU A 20 23.07 -4.60 -9.86
C LEU A 20 23.01 -5.16 -11.29
N GLU A 21 22.26 -4.54 -12.22
CA GLU A 21 22.26 -4.95 -13.62
C GLU A 21 23.66 -4.81 -14.26
N GLU A 22 24.36 -3.71 -14.00
CA GLU A 22 25.73 -3.50 -14.50
C GLU A 22 26.69 -4.58 -14.00
N LEU A 23 26.66 -4.91 -12.71
CA LEU A 23 27.51 -5.95 -12.12
C LEU A 23 27.17 -7.33 -12.67
N LYS A 24 25.89 -7.63 -12.85
CA LYS A 24 25.40 -8.88 -13.47
C LYS A 24 26.01 -9.07 -14.85
N VAL A 25 25.93 -8.05 -15.70
CA VAL A 25 26.47 -8.09 -17.08
C VAL A 25 28.00 -8.13 -17.07
N LYS A 26 28.65 -7.26 -16.29
CA LYS A 26 30.11 -7.09 -16.28
C LYS A 26 30.85 -8.37 -15.87
N TYR A 27 30.32 -9.07 -14.88
CA TYR A 27 30.97 -10.26 -14.32
C TYR A 27 30.27 -11.58 -14.66
N GLY A 28 29.17 -11.54 -15.44
CA GLY A 28 28.38 -12.72 -15.79
C GLY A 28 27.75 -13.39 -14.57
N LEU A 29 27.27 -12.60 -13.61
CA LEU A 29 26.73 -13.11 -12.34
C LEU A 29 25.33 -13.68 -12.54
N ASP A 30 25.00 -14.67 -11.73
CA ASP A 30 23.62 -15.01 -11.42
C ASP A 30 23.38 -14.81 -9.92
N TYR A 31 22.33 -14.07 -9.58
CA TYR A 31 22.07 -13.68 -8.21
C TYR A 31 21.15 -14.70 -7.56
N ALA A 32 21.73 -15.64 -6.80
CA ALA A 32 20.97 -16.70 -6.13
C ALA A 32 19.96 -16.15 -5.11
N MET A 33 20.40 -15.21 -4.26
CA MET A 33 19.57 -14.54 -3.27
C MET A 33 20.26 -13.29 -2.70
N ALA A 34 19.47 -12.38 -2.13
CA ALA A 34 19.92 -11.31 -1.26
C ALA A 34 19.64 -11.68 0.20
N LEU A 35 20.63 -11.49 1.08
CA LEU A 35 20.43 -11.58 2.53
C LEU A 35 20.21 -10.18 3.09
N ASN A 36 18.97 -9.90 3.48
CA ASN A 36 18.61 -8.68 4.17
C ASN A 36 18.79 -8.85 5.69
N THR A 37 19.10 -7.79 6.42
CA THR A 37 19.38 -7.87 7.87
C THR A 37 18.48 -6.97 8.70
N ASP A 38 17.27 -6.68 8.22
CA ASP A 38 16.29 -5.88 8.95
C ASP A 38 15.89 -6.57 10.24
N PHE A 39 15.61 -5.78 11.28
CA PHE A 39 15.35 -6.31 12.62
C PHE A 39 14.18 -7.31 12.62
N ILE A 40 14.27 -8.32 13.48
CA ILE A 40 13.19 -9.26 13.77
C ILE A 40 12.79 -9.10 15.24
N SER A 41 11.54 -9.42 15.56
CA SER A 41 11.03 -9.31 16.93
C SER A 41 10.22 -10.54 17.34
N PRO A 42 10.07 -10.82 18.66
CA PRO A 42 9.19 -11.87 19.14
C PRO A 42 7.76 -11.67 18.62
N ALA A 43 7.08 -12.75 18.23
CA ALA A 43 5.71 -12.66 17.73
C ALA A 43 4.71 -12.34 18.86
N TYR A 44 5.02 -12.76 20.09
CA TYR A 44 4.21 -12.50 21.28
C TYR A 44 5.07 -12.42 22.56
N PRO A 45 4.55 -11.87 23.67
CA PRO A 45 5.29 -11.83 24.94
C PRO A 45 5.70 -13.23 25.41
N GLY A 46 7.01 -13.43 25.62
CA GLY A 46 7.57 -14.71 26.05
C GLY A 46 7.98 -15.65 24.92
N ASP A 47 7.79 -15.26 23.66
CA ASP A 47 8.31 -15.99 22.52
C ASP A 47 9.85 -15.90 22.44
N THR A 48 10.48 -17.06 22.32
CA THR A 48 11.94 -17.22 22.23
C THR A 48 12.40 -17.64 20.84
N SER A 49 11.47 -17.76 19.88
CA SER A 49 11.78 -18.14 18.50
C SER A 49 12.45 -16.99 17.75
N HIS A 50 13.25 -17.33 16.74
CA HIS A 50 13.86 -16.38 15.81
C HIS A 50 13.26 -16.60 14.42
N TYR A 51 12.62 -15.56 13.88
CA TYR A 51 11.90 -15.63 12.61
C TYR A 51 12.75 -15.08 11.46
N PHE A 52 12.93 -15.89 10.45
CA PHE A 52 13.49 -15.56 9.15
C PHE A 52 12.34 -15.45 8.15
N HIS A 53 12.54 -14.72 7.06
CA HIS A 53 11.46 -14.44 6.13
C HIS A 53 11.93 -14.65 4.69
N ALA A 54 11.15 -15.35 3.88
CA ALA A 54 11.44 -15.66 2.47
C ALA A 54 10.93 -14.60 1.49
N GLY A 55 10.63 -13.41 1.99
CA GLY A 55 10.05 -12.34 1.21
C GLY A 55 9.61 -11.17 2.07
N ALA A 56 8.91 -10.24 1.43
CA ALA A 56 8.46 -8.98 2.01
C ALA A 56 6.98 -8.76 1.76
N VAL A 57 6.27 -8.32 2.80
CA VAL A 57 4.89 -7.83 2.65
C VAL A 57 4.89 -6.65 1.68
N GLY A 58 3.98 -6.66 0.71
CA GLY A 58 3.77 -5.48 -0.12
C GLY A 58 2.88 -4.47 0.58
N LYS A 59 2.90 -3.23 0.09
CA LYS A 59 2.10 -2.14 0.64
C LYS A 59 1.62 -1.21 -0.46
N ILE A 60 0.34 -0.86 -0.41
CA ILE A 60 -0.26 0.22 -1.20
C ILE A 60 -0.98 1.22 -0.26
N LEU A 61 -1.18 2.44 -0.75
CA LEU A 61 -2.08 3.41 -0.11
C LEU A 61 -3.32 3.70 -0.96
N PRO A 62 -4.40 2.93 -0.80
CA PRO A 62 -5.66 3.23 -1.45
C PRO A 62 -6.27 4.51 -0.87
N CYS A 63 -6.69 5.37 -1.78
CA CYS A 63 -7.18 6.71 -1.56
C CYS A 63 -8.59 6.86 -2.12
N PHE A 64 -9.43 7.57 -1.40
CA PHE A 64 -10.81 7.86 -1.79
C PHE A 64 -10.97 9.38 -1.79
N TYR A 65 -11.14 9.97 -2.97
CA TYR A 65 -11.61 11.35 -3.11
C TYR A 65 -13.12 11.32 -3.28
N ILE A 66 -13.83 11.94 -2.34
CA ILE A 66 -15.28 11.90 -2.28
C ILE A 66 -15.84 13.27 -2.63
N ILE A 67 -16.63 13.33 -3.69
CA ILE A 67 -17.40 14.51 -4.10
C ILE A 67 -18.82 14.34 -3.58
N GLY A 68 -19.31 15.31 -2.81
CA GLY A 68 -20.67 15.35 -2.30
C GLY A 68 -21.56 16.29 -3.12
N LYS A 69 -22.60 16.80 -2.47
CA LYS A 69 -23.40 17.92 -2.97
C LYS A 69 -23.53 18.94 -1.83
N PRO A 70 -22.80 20.07 -1.88
CA PRO A 70 -22.85 21.04 -0.79
C PRO A 70 -24.24 21.65 -0.67
N THR A 71 -24.63 22.00 0.55
CA THR A 71 -25.87 22.73 0.84
C THR A 71 -25.66 23.66 2.03
N HIS A 72 -26.50 24.68 2.16
CA HIS A 72 -26.56 25.51 3.36
C HIS A 72 -26.96 24.63 4.57
N SER A 73 -26.34 24.80 5.74
CA SER A 73 -26.61 23.95 6.92
C SER A 73 -28.08 23.97 7.37
N GLY A 74 -28.75 25.12 7.24
CA GLY A 74 -30.20 25.26 7.44
C GLY A 74 -31.09 24.53 6.42
N GLN A 75 -30.50 23.98 5.36
CA GLN A 75 -31.14 23.18 4.30
C GLN A 75 -30.42 21.84 4.14
N GLY A 76 -30.03 21.20 5.26
CA GLY A 76 -29.17 20.03 5.28
C GLY A 76 -29.64 18.86 4.39
N PHE A 77 -30.96 18.67 4.24
CA PHE A 77 -31.55 17.60 3.41
C PHE A 77 -31.54 17.87 1.89
N ASP A 78 -31.07 19.05 1.45
CA ASP A 78 -30.95 19.39 0.02
C ASP A 78 -29.58 19.02 -0.58
N GLY A 79 -28.64 18.61 0.27
CA GLY A 79 -27.30 18.20 -0.10
C GLY A 79 -27.03 16.70 0.09
N PHE A 80 -25.77 16.33 -0.12
CA PHE A 80 -25.24 14.99 0.06
C PHE A 80 -23.86 15.07 0.71
N SER A 81 -23.71 14.50 1.90
CA SER A 81 -22.54 14.74 2.75
C SER A 81 -21.34 13.88 2.36
N ALA A 82 -20.31 14.51 1.79
CA ALA A 82 -19.03 13.86 1.51
C ALA A 82 -18.36 13.35 2.80
N SER A 83 -18.46 14.11 3.90
CA SER A 83 -17.90 13.74 5.20
C SER A 83 -18.55 12.49 5.79
N MET A 84 -19.86 12.29 5.59
CA MET A 84 -20.52 11.06 6.04
C MET A 84 -20.09 9.85 5.21
N VAL A 85 -19.90 10.01 3.89
CA VAL A 85 -19.40 8.91 3.05
C VAL A 85 -17.99 8.53 3.47
N ALA A 86 -17.12 9.49 3.76
CA ALA A 86 -15.79 9.23 4.30
C ALA A 86 -15.87 8.42 5.61
N ALA A 87 -16.76 8.80 6.53
CA ALA A 87 -16.98 8.07 7.78
C ALA A 87 -17.46 6.64 7.54
N GLU A 88 -18.37 6.42 6.59
CA GLU A 88 -18.85 5.08 6.24
C GLU A 88 -17.77 4.22 5.56
N ILE A 89 -16.91 4.80 4.72
CA ILE A 89 -15.74 4.10 4.16
C ILE A 89 -14.82 3.64 5.29
N VAL A 90 -14.48 4.52 6.23
CA VAL A 90 -13.66 4.17 7.42
C VAL A 90 -14.32 3.06 8.22
N ARG A 91 -15.60 3.21 8.58
CA ARG A 91 -16.36 2.20 9.34
C ARG A 91 -16.40 0.84 8.64
N ASN A 92 -16.37 0.84 7.31
CA ASN A 92 -16.48 -0.38 6.51
C ASN A 92 -15.15 -1.06 6.18
N MET A 93 -14.01 -0.44 6.49
CA MET A 93 -12.71 -0.96 6.08
C MET A 93 -11.65 -0.95 7.17
N ASP A 94 -11.66 0.05 8.05
CA ASP A 94 -10.63 0.21 9.08
C ASP A 94 -10.57 -1.00 10.02
N MET A 95 -9.38 -1.59 10.11
CA MET A 95 -9.06 -2.80 10.89
C MET A 95 -10.01 -3.99 10.64
N ARG A 96 -10.71 -4.00 9.50
CA ARG A 96 -11.71 -5.03 9.24
C ARG A 96 -11.04 -6.30 8.74
N ALA A 97 -11.06 -7.35 9.56
CA ALA A 97 -10.35 -8.60 9.32
C ALA A 97 -10.64 -9.27 7.96
N GLU A 98 -11.83 -9.08 7.39
CA GLU A 98 -12.16 -9.60 6.06
C GLU A 98 -11.24 -9.06 4.96
N PHE A 99 -10.65 -7.87 5.14
CA PHE A 99 -9.69 -7.24 4.23
C PHE A 99 -8.24 -7.69 4.43
N SER A 100 -7.96 -8.53 5.43
CA SER A 100 -6.67 -9.20 5.55
C SER A 100 -6.43 -10.08 4.33
N ASP A 101 -5.29 -9.87 3.67
CA ASP A 101 -4.80 -10.79 2.67
C ASP A 101 -4.14 -12.01 3.32
N VAL A 102 -4.17 -13.15 2.66
CA VAL A 102 -3.67 -14.42 3.20
C VAL A 102 -2.89 -15.20 2.16
N TYR A 103 -1.76 -15.76 2.59
CA TYR A 103 -0.99 -16.72 1.80
C TYR A 103 -0.40 -17.78 2.73
N ASN A 104 -0.62 -19.06 2.44
CA ASN A 104 -0.14 -20.19 3.24
C ASN A 104 -0.36 -20.03 4.77
N HIS A 105 -1.56 -19.57 5.16
CA HIS A 105 -1.94 -19.32 6.56
C HIS A 105 -1.19 -18.16 7.26
N GLU A 106 -0.42 -17.36 6.53
CA GLU A 106 0.11 -16.08 6.99
C GLU A 106 -0.82 -14.95 6.55
N TYR A 107 -1.26 -14.15 7.52
CA TYR A 107 -2.27 -13.11 7.35
C TYR A 107 -1.63 -11.74 7.45
N ALA A 108 -1.86 -10.89 6.46
CA ALA A 108 -1.46 -9.50 6.50
C ALA A 108 -2.32 -8.72 7.49
N MET A 109 -1.77 -7.68 8.12
CA MET A 109 -2.59 -6.78 8.94
C MET A 109 -3.69 -6.15 8.07
N PRO A 110 -4.95 -6.12 8.54
CA PRO A 110 -6.03 -5.47 7.81
C PRO A 110 -5.74 -3.99 7.55
N PRO A 111 -6.44 -3.35 6.58
CA PRO A 111 -6.21 -1.97 6.24
C PRO A 111 -6.46 -1.05 7.43
N THR A 112 -5.57 -0.09 7.64
CA THR A 112 -5.68 0.88 8.74
C THR A 112 -5.82 2.28 8.17
N VAL A 113 -6.83 3.02 8.63
CA VAL A 113 -7.00 4.42 8.25
C VAL A 113 -5.81 5.23 8.75
N LEU A 114 -5.16 5.94 7.83
CA LEU A 114 -4.03 6.80 8.18
C LEU A 114 -4.45 8.27 8.24
N LYS A 115 -5.43 8.66 7.42
CA LYS A 115 -5.93 10.02 7.38
C LYS A 115 -7.35 10.07 6.85
N MET A 116 -8.14 10.94 7.47
CA MET A 116 -9.48 11.33 7.03
C MET A 116 -9.61 12.83 7.24
N LYS A 117 -10.07 13.57 6.23
CA LYS A 117 -10.37 15.01 6.33
C LYS A 117 -11.49 15.40 5.38
N ASP A 118 -12.26 16.43 5.74
CA ASP A 118 -12.98 17.20 4.73
C ASP A 118 -12.01 18.14 4.01
N LEU A 119 -12.40 18.62 2.83
CA LEU A 119 -11.59 19.50 1.99
C LEU A 119 -12.13 20.93 1.97
N LYS A 120 -12.92 21.32 2.97
CA LYS A 120 -13.41 22.69 3.09
C LYS A 120 -12.24 23.61 3.46
N PRO A 121 -11.95 24.66 2.68
CA PRO A 121 -10.74 25.48 2.90
C PRO A 121 -10.87 26.41 4.10
N SER A 122 -12.09 26.85 4.43
CA SER A 122 -12.37 27.78 5.51
C SER A 122 -13.80 27.63 6.01
N TYR A 123 -14.09 28.20 7.18
CA TYR A 123 -15.45 28.23 7.69
C TYR A 123 -16.39 29.04 6.78
N ASP A 124 -17.52 28.42 6.46
CA ASP A 124 -18.76 29.07 6.06
C ASP A 124 -19.93 28.13 6.46
N VAL A 125 -21.17 28.56 6.21
CA VAL A 125 -22.38 27.84 6.64
C VAL A 125 -22.74 26.61 5.77
N GLN A 126 -22.02 26.37 4.68
CA GLN A 126 -22.26 25.26 3.78
C GLN A 126 -21.54 23.99 4.23
N THR A 127 -22.16 22.84 3.96
CA THR A 127 -21.50 21.53 4.11
C THR A 127 -20.28 21.41 3.20
N ALA A 128 -19.32 20.55 3.56
CA ALA A 128 -18.13 20.33 2.76
C ALA A 128 -18.47 19.82 1.34
N PHE A 129 -17.82 20.40 0.33
CA PHE A 129 -17.99 19.98 -1.07
C PHE A 129 -17.44 18.56 -1.28
N SER A 130 -16.29 18.27 -0.67
CA SER A 130 -15.56 17.02 -0.83
C SER A 130 -14.85 16.61 0.46
N ALA A 131 -14.44 15.34 0.49
CA ALA A 131 -13.66 14.74 1.56
C ALA A 131 -12.59 13.81 0.98
N PHE A 132 -11.58 13.51 1.79
CA PHE A 132 -10.44 12.67 1.42
C PHE A 132 -10.10 11.71 2.56
N VAL A 133 -9.94 10.44 2.22
CA VAL A 133 -9.48 9.40 3.14
C VAL A 133 -8.49 8.46 2.44
N TYR A 134 -7.47 8.02 3.16
CA TYR A 134 -6.58 6.95 2.69
C TYR A 134 -6.13 6.02 3.81
N PHE A 135 -5.71 4.83 3.41
CA PHE A 135 -5.39 3.72 4.29
C PHE A 135 -3.99 3.19 4.01
N ASN A 136 -3.37 2.56 5.01
CA ASN A 136 -2.30 1.61 4.78
C ASN A 136 -2.96 0.27 4.45
N TYR A 137 -2.56 -0.39 3.36
CA TYR A 137 -3.05 -1.71 2.99
C TYR A 137 -1.86 -2.63 2.70
N PHE A 138 -1.70 -3.68 3.49
CA PHE A 138 -0.67 -4.71 3.29
C PHE A 138 -1.18 -5.85 2.41
N ILE A 139 -0.30 -6.36 1.55
CA ILE A 139 -0.62 -7.35 0.51
C ILE A 139 0.42 -8.48 0.51
N HIS A 140 -0.06 -9.72 0.53
CA HIS A 140 0.74 -10.95 0.47
C HIS A 140 0.67 -11.58 -0.91
N ASN A 141 -0.53 -11.84 -1.42
CA ASN A 141 -0.72 -12.56 -2.68
C ASN A 141 -1.96 -12.11 -3.49
N MET A 142 -2.82 -11.25 -2.95
CA MET A 142 -3.98 -10.74 -3.69
C MET A 142 -3.54 -9.86 -4.87
N GLU A 143 -4.18 -10.04 -6.02
CA GLU A 143 -3.97 -9.21 -7.19
C GLU A 143 -4.60 -7.82 -6.98
N ILE A 144 -3.99 -6.79 -7.58
CA ILE A 144 -4.41 -5.40 -7.36
C ILE A 144 -5.85 -5.16 -7.88
N GLU A 145 -6.26 -5.84 -8.93
CA GLU A 145 -7.63 -5.80 -9.49
C GLU A 145 -8.67 -6.27 -8.48
N ASP A 146 -8.40 -7.37 -7.78
CA ASP A 146 -9.29 -7.92 -6.76
C ASP A 146 -9.40 -6.94 -5.59
N ILE A 147 -8.29 -6.32 -5.20
CA ILE A 147 -8.30 -5.26 -4.18
C ILE A 147 -9.16 -4.09 -4.66
N PHE A 148 -8.96 -3.59 -5.87
CA PHE A 148 -9.76 -2.49 -6.43
C PHE A 148 -11.25 -2.83 -6.50
N ALA A 149 -11.62 -4.06 -6.86
CA ALA A 149 -13.01 -4.50 -6.85
C ALA A 149 -13.62 -4.43 -5.44
N ARG A 150 -12.86 -4.83 -4.41
CA ARG A 150 -13.28 -4.74 -3.01
C ARG A 150 -13.39 -3.30 -2.52
N LEU A 151 -12.41 -2.45 -2.83
CA LEU A 151 -12.43 -1.02 -2.48
C LEU A 151 -13.61 -0.29 -3.15
N ARG A 152 -13.89 -0.62 -4.41
CA ARG A 152 -15.06 -0.14 -5.16
C ARG A 152 -16.34 -0.53 -4.46
N LYS A 153 -16.46 -1.77 -4.01
CA LYS A 153 -17.64 -2.24 -3.27
C LYS A 153 -17.85 -1.46 -1.97
N VAL A 154 -16.78 -1.18 -1.21
CA VAL A 154 -16.83 -0.34 0.00
C VAL A 154 -17.35 1.07 -0.33
N ALA A 155 -16.85 1.69 -1.39
CA ALA A 155 -17.27 3.02 -1.80
C ALA A 155 -18.74 3.06 -2.25
N GLU A 156 -19.19 2.06 -3.02
CA GLU A 156 -20.58 1.92 -3.45
C GLU A 156 -21.54 1.75 -2.27
N ASP A 157 -21.18 0.87 -1.33
CA ASP A 157 -21.98 0.64 -0.13
C ASP A 157 -22.01 1.87 0.77
N ALA A 158 -20.89 2.58 0.95
CA ALA A 158 -20.85 3.82 1.72
C ALA A 158 -21.75 4.91 1.13
N LEU A 159 -21.71 5.13 -0.19
CA LEU A 159 -22.61 6.06 -0.88
C LEU A 159 -24.08 5.69 -0.63
N LYS A 160 -24.43 4.42 -0.80
CA LYS A 160 -25.80 3.93 -0.63
C LYS A 160 -26.29 4.03 0.82
N THR A 161 -25.42 3.75 1.79
CA THR A 161 -25.73 3.88 3.22
C THR A 161 -26.03 5.33 3.57
N VAL A 162 -25.21 6.28 3.10
CA VAL A 162 -25.45 7.71 3.35
C VAL A 162 -26.73 8.20 2.68
N ASP A 163 -27.01 7.77 1.44
CA ASP A 163 -28.25 8.11 0.74
C ASP A 163 -29.48 7.63 1.51
N THR A 164 -29.47 6.34 1.90
CA THR A 164 -30.56 5.70 2.64
C THR A 164 -30.78 6.37 3.99
N TYR A 165 -29.71 6.55 4.78
CA TYR A 165 -29.78 7.20 6.08
C TYR A 165 -30.34 8.62 5.97
N THR A 166 -29.84 9.40 5.00
CA THR A 166 -30.26 10.80 4.81
C THR A 166 -31.74 10.89 4.45
N ASP A 167 -32.23 10.03 3.56
CA ASP A 167 -33.66 9.96 3.20
C ASP A 167 -34.55 9.54 4.37
N GLU A 168 -34.11 8.57 5.17
CA GLU A 168 -34.80 8.15 6.39
C GLU A 168 -34.90 9.29 7.41
N GLN A 169 -33.80 10.00 7.66
CA GLN A 169 -33.82 11.15 8.57
C GLN A 169 -34.67 12.31 8.02
N ASN A 170 -34.69 12.53 6.70
CA ASN A 170 -35.57 13.52 6.07
C ASN A 170 -37.05 13.19 6.33
N LYS A 171 -37.46 11.93 6.20
CA LYS A 171 -38.83 11.48 6.52
C LYS A 171 -39.19 11.75 7.98
N VAL A 172 -38.28 11.43 8.91
CA VAL A 172 -38.48 11.69 10.35
C VAL A 172 -38.62 13.18 10.60
N TYR A 173 -37.72 14.00 10.06
CA TYR A 173 -37.73 15.46 10.24
C TYR A 173 -39.00 16.11 9.68
N CYS A 174 -39.43 15.71 8.47
CA CYS A 174 -40.67 16.20 7.86
C CYS A 174 -41.89 15.85 8.72
N LYS A 175 -41.94 14.65 9.29
CA LYS A 175 -43.01 14.23 10.21
C LYS A 175 -43.03 15.07 11.50
N MET A 176 -41.85 15.40 12.05
CA MET A 176 -41.72 16.21 13.27
C MET A 176 -42.13 17.67 13.06
N THR A 177 -41.82 18.23 11.89
CA THR A 177 -42.02 19.66 11.59
C THR A 177 -43.33 19.96 10.85
N GLY A 178 -44.03 18.93 10.37
CA GLY A 178 -45.20 19.10 9.50
C GLY A 178 -44.86 19.50 8.06
N MET A 179 -43.58 19.50 7.69
CA MET A 179 -43.14 19.81 6.32
C MET A 179 -43.49 18.66 5.35
N THR A 180 -43.73 19.00 4.08
CA THR A 180 -43.95 18.00 3.04
C THR A 180 -42.64 17.30 2.69
N TYR A 181 -42.60 15.99 2.88
CA TYR A 181 -41.49 15.15 2.44
C TYR A 181 -41.33 15.18 0.92
N LYS A 182 -40.08 15.35 0.47
CA LYS A 182 -39.68 15.19 -0.92
C LYS A 182 -38.44 14.32 -0.97
N LYS A 183 -38.51 13.20 -1.70
CA LYS A 183 -37.36 12.35 -1.96
C LYS A 183 -36.35 13.10 -2.82
N ARG A 184 -35.07 13.03 -2.44
CA ARG A 184 -33.96 13.49 -3.28
C ARG A 184 -33.39 12.27 -3.99
N GLU A 185 -33.13 12.41 -5.29
CA GLU A 185 -32.53 11.36 -6.09
C GLU A 185 -31.16 11.83 -6.57
N TYR A 186 -30.15 10.99 -6.32
CA TYR A 186 -28.77 11.24 -6.69
C TYR A 186 -28.30 10.14 -7.63
N SER A 187 -27.55 10.51 -8.67
CA SER A 187 -26.77 9.55 -9.45
C SER A 187 -25.47 9.28 -8.70
N LEU A 188 -25.48 8.24 -7.87
CA LEU A 188 -24.32 7.79 -7.11
C LEU A 188 -23.33 7.10 -8.06
N LYS A 189 -22.06 7.48 -8.02
CA LYS A 189 -21.03 6.92 -8.90
C LYS A 189 -19.77 6.55 -8.15
N VAL A 190 -19.13 5.46 -8.57
CA VAL A 190 -17.76 5.13 -8.19
C VAL A 190 -16.96 4.96 -9.46
N MET A 191 -15.78 5.58 -9.51
CA MET A 191 -14.81 5.36 -10.58
C MET A 191 -13.41 5.31 -10.01
N ASP A 192 -12.48 4.75 -10.76
CA ASP A 192 -11.06 4.79 -10.41
C ASP A 192 -10.33 5.88 -11.21
N TYR A 193 -9.07 6.14 -10.87
CA TYR A 193 -8.28 7.18 -11.50
C TYR A 193 -8.07 6.91 -12.98
N SER A 194 -7.86 5.65 -13.37
CA SER A 194 -7.71 5.30 -14.79
C SER A 194 -8.94 5.69 -15.61
N GLN A 195 -10.14 5.43 -15.07
CA GLN A 195 -11.42 5.82 -15.67
C GLN A 195 -11.62 7.34 -15.70
N LEU A 196 -11.23 8.04 -14.63
CA LEU A 196 -11.30 9.50 -14.56
C LEU A 196 -10.35 10.16 -15.57
N HIS A 197 -9.12 9.67 -15.65
CA HIS A 197 -8.09 10.14 -16.57
C HIS A 197 -8.49 9.95 -18.03
N ALA A 198 -8.97 8.76 -18.39
CA ALA A 198 -9.49 8.50 -19.73
C ALA A 198 -10.65 9.44 -20.11
N LYS A 199 -11.57 9.73 -19.17
CA LYS A 199 -12.63 10.73 -19.37
C LYS A 199 -12.07 12.13 -19.55
N ALA A 200 -11.09 12.52 -18.75
CA ALA A 200 -10.47 13.83 -18.85
C ALA A 200 -9.75 14.03 -20.19
N LEU A 201 -9.00 13.03 -20.67
CA LEU A 201 -8.37 13.04 -22.00
C LEU A 201 -9.39 13.24 -23.13
N SER A 202 -10.59 12.65 -23.01
CA SER A 202 -11.65 12.83 -24.00
C SER A 202 -12.22 14.26 -24.05
N VAL A 203 -12.12 15.00 -22.93
CA VAL A 203 -12.58 16.39 -22.81
C VAL A 203 -11.47 17.39 -23.15
N LYS A 204 -10.26 17.11 -22.68
CA LYS A 204 -9.06 17.92 -22.84
C LYS A 204 -7.89 17.00 -23.23
N PRO A 205 -7.58 16.85 -24.54
CA PRO A 205 -6.52 15.94 -24.99
C PRO A 205 -5.11 16.24 -24.46
N ASP A 206 -4.85 17.47 -24.02
CA ASP A 206 -3.58 17.94 -23.44
C ASP A 206 -3.58 17.95 -21.90
N VAL A 207 -4.52 17.26 -21.24
CA VAL A 207 -4.64 17.27 -19.76
C VAL A 207 -3.40 16.74 -19.04
N ASP A 208 -2.62 15.88 -19.67
CA ASP A 208 -1.36 15.36 -19.10
C ASP A 208 -0.33 16.47 -18.85
N ALA A 209 -0.31 17.52 -19.68
CA ALA A 209 0.56 18.68 -19.45
C ALA A 209 0.16 19.44 -18.17
N ASP A 210 -1.14 19.45 -17.82
CA ASP A 210 -1.59 20.02 -16.54
C ASP A 210 -1.11 19.16 -15.37
N LEU A 211 -1.19 17.84 -15.49
CA LEU A 211 -0.74 16.91 -14.46
C LEU A 211 0.76 17.05 -14.20
N ASP A 212 1.57 17.14 -15.25
CA ASP A 212 3.01 17.39 -15.14
C ASP A 212 3.31 18.74 -14.47
N ALA A 213 2.57 19.79 -14.83
CA ALA A 213 2.70 21.09 -14.19
C ALA A 213 2.32 21.05 -12.69
N ILE A 214 1.23 20.36 -12.33
CA ILE A 214 0.83 20.16 -10.94
C ILE A 214 1.92 19.40 -10.18
N THR A 215 2.44 18.32 -10.75
CA THR A 215 3.51 17.51 -10.16
C THR A 215 4.76 18.35 -9.92
N LYS A 216 5.24 19.09 -10.93
CA LYS A 216 6.40 19.97 -10.82
C LYS A 216 6.22 21.03 -9.73
N ASN A 217 5.11 21.76 -9.74
CA ASN A 217 4.85 22.82 -8.76
C ASN A 217 4.74 22.27 -7.34
N ALA A 218 4.12 21.09 -7.16
CA ALA A 218 4.00 20.43 -5.87
C ALA A 218 5.37 19.92 -5.35
N LEU A 219 6.22 19.41 -6.24
CA LEU A 219 7.60 19.04 -5.93
C LEU A 219 8.43 20.25 -5.46
N GLU A 220 8.39 21.35 -6.21
CA GLU A 220 9.08 22.60 -5.87
C GLU A 220 8.62 23.18 -4.52
N ALA A 221 7.33 23.00 -4.18
CA ALA A 221 6.77 23.40 -2.90
C ALA A 221 6.99 22.39 -1.75
N ASN A 222 7.74 21.30 -1.99
CA ASN A 222 7.92 20.18 -1.05
C ASN A 222 6.60 19.63 -0.48
N MET A 223 5.58 19.55 -1.33
CA MET A 223 4.26 19.07 -0.95
C MET A 223 4.27 17.57 -0.69
N ASP A 224 3.51 17.16 0.32
CA ASP A 224 3.23 15.75 0.59
C ASP A 224 2.71 15.03 -0.66
N ARG A 225 3.26 13.85 -0.96
CA ARG A 225 2.93 13.07 -2.17
C ARG A 225 1.44 12.72 -2.28
N ARG A 226 0.76 12.45 -1.15
CA ARG A 226 -0.68 12.12 -1.12
C ARG A 226 -1.51 13.35 -1.44
N GLU A 227 -1.13 14.52 -0.91
CA GLU A 227 -1.80 15.80 -1.21
C GLU A 227 -1.60 16.21 -2.68
N MET A 228 -0.42 15.94 -3.25
CA MET A 228 -0.17 16.14 -4.67
C MET A 228 -1.04 15.22 -5.55
N CYS A 229 -1.13 13.92 -5.21
CA CYS A 229 -2.02 12.98 -5.91
C CYS A 229 -3.50 13.42 -5.82
N LEU A 230 -3.94 13.86 -4.64
CA LEU A 230 -5.26 14.44 -4.45
C LEU A 230 -5.49 15.63 -5.40
N LYS A 231 -4.56 16.59 -5.46
CA LYS A 231 -4.69 17.76 -6.36
C LYS A 231 -4.84 17.39 -7.83
N MET A 232 -4.09 16.39 -8.29
CA MET A 232 -4.24 15.86 -9.65
C MET A 232 -5.65 15.30 -9.87
N VAL A 233 -6.15 14.50 -8.92
CA VAL A 233 -7.51 13.94 -8.99
C VAL A 233 -8.59 15.03 -8.97
N GLU A 234 -8.44 16.06 -8.12
CA GLU A 234 -9.34 17.22 -8.06
C GLU A 234 -9.37 18.00 -9.38
N HIS A 235 -8.20 18.20 -10.00
CA HIS A 235 -8.08 18.84 -11.30
C HIS A 235 -8.83 18.05 -12.38
N LEU A 236 -8.60 16.74 -12.47
CA LEU A 236 -9.29 15.90 -13.45
C LEU A 236 -10.81 15.85 -13.23
N ALA A 237 -11.25 15.78 -11.98
CA ALA A 237 -12.68 15.83 -11.64
C ALA A 237 -13.33 17.16 -12.07
N THR A 238 -12.58 18.26 -11.98
CA THR A 238 -12.99 19.58 -12.46
C THR A 238 -13.06 19.63 -13.99
N VAL A 239 -12.06 19.10 -14.70
CA VAL A 239 -12.04 19.01 -16.17
C VAL A 239 -13.26 18.23 -16.68
N VAL A 240 -13.57 17.10 -16.03
CA VAL A 240 -14.74 16.26 -16.38
C VAL A 240 -16.07 16.86 -15.88
N SER A 241 -16.03 17.94 -15.10
CA SER A 241 -17.20 18.62 -14.53
C SER A 241 -18.10 17.70 -13.70
N ILE A 242 -17.51 16.86 -12.83
CA ILE A 242 -18.26 15.96 -11.96
C ILE A 242 -19.06 16.79 -10.94
N ASN A 243 -20.39 16.67 -11.00
CA ASN A 243 -21.34 17.44 -10.17
C ASN A 243 -22.38 16.57 -9.45
N THR A 244 -22.17 15.25 -9.43
CA THR A 244 -22.99 14.27 -8.70
C THR A 244 -22.18 13.60 -7.61
N PRO A 245 -22.81 13.08 -6.53
CA PRO A 245 -22.10 12.34 -5.50
C PRO A 245 -21.27 11.19 -6.10
N THR A 246 -19.95 11.30 -5.96
CA THR A 246 -19.00 10.42 -6.64
C THR A 246 -17.82 10.11 -5.72
N VAL A 247 -17.41 8.86 -5.68
CA VAL A 247 -16.13 8.45 -5.07
C VAL A 247 -15.16 8.10 -6.19
N ILE A 248 -13.98 8.72 -6.16
CA ILE A 248 -12.86 8.43 -7.06
C ILE A 248 -11.80 7.67 -6.27
N LEU A 249 -11.51 6.45 -6.70
CA LEU A 249 -10.48 5.57 -6.15
C LEU A 249 -9.15 5.80 -6.85
N PHE A 250 -8.06 5.87 -6.10
CA PHE A 250 -6.72 5.98 -6.65
C PHE A 250 -5.69 5.47 -5.64
N LEU A 251 -4.44 5.32 -6.07
CA LEU A 251 -3.31 5.00 -5.21
C LEU A 251 -2.44 6.24 -4.99
N SER A 252 -1.79 6.31 -3.84
CA SER A 252 -0.71 7.27 -3.58
C SER A 252 0.55 6.55 -3.12
N PRO A 253 1.75 7.15 -3.30
CA PRO A 253 2.98 6.63 -2.74
C PRO A 253 3.02 6.61 -1.19
N PRO A 254 3.84 5.74 -0.57
CA PRO A 254 4.69 4.74 -1.23
C PRO A 254 3.94 3.48 -1.68
N TYR A 255 4.46 2.84 -2.71
CA TYR A 255 4.13 1.46 -3.09
C TYR A 255 5.36 0.60 -2.87
N CYS A 256 5.24 -0.40 -2.01
CA CYS A 256 6.28 -1.40 -1.80
C CYS A 256 5.82 -2.68 -2.50
N PRO A 257 6.56 -3.19 -3.50
CA PRO A 257 6.20 -4.44 -4.12
C PRO A 257 6.17 -5.60 -3.12
N ARG A 258 5.22 -6.52 -3.32
CA ARG A 258 5.18 -7.78 -2.57
C ARG A 258 6.07 -8.80 -3.27
N ASN A 259 6.75 -9.62 -2.49
CA ASN A 259 7.41 -10.81 -3.00
C ASN A 259 7.54 -11.89 -1.93
N THR A 260 7.60 -13.15 -2.36
CA THR A 260 7.98 -14.29 -1.53
C THR A 260 8.57 -15.41 -2.40
N LEU A 261 9.02 -16.50 -1.79
CA LEU A 261 9.36 -17.74 -2.49
C LEU A 261 8.10 -18.60 -2.64
N LYS A 262 7.68 -18.78 -3.89
CA LYS A 262 6.47 -19.49 -4.30
C LYS A 262 6.74 -20.99 -4.46
N ARG A 263 5.93 -21.80 -3.79
CA ARG A 263 6.03 -23.28 -3.82
C ARG A 263 5.73 -23.85 -5.21
N GLU A 264 4.93 -23.13 -6.00
CA GLU A 264 4.55 -23.49 -7.37
C GLU A 264 5.67 -23.26 -8.41
N VAL A 265 6.72 -22.51 -8.05
CA VAL A 265 7.91 -22.30 -8.89
C VAL A 265 9.02 -23.25 -8.41
N PRO A 266 9.45 -24.25 -9.21
CA PRO A 266 10.37 -25.29 -8.74
C PRO A 266 11.69 -24.77 -8.15
N GLU A 267 12.28 -23.74 -8.76
CA GLU A 267 13.53 -23.13 -8.30
C GLU A 267 13.35 -22.39 -6.97
N GLU A 268 12.25 -21.65 -6.79
CA GLU A 268 11.92 -20.97 -5.54
C GLU A 268 11.58 -21.95 -4.42
N ALA A 269 10.86 -23.03 -4.74
CA ALA A 269 10.56 -24.10 -3.81
C ALA A 269 11.84 -24.81 -3.33
N ALA A 270 12.76 -25.12 -4.24
CA ALA A 270 14.04 -25.72 -3.91
C ALA A 270 14.89 -24.80 -3.03
N LEU A 271 14.93 -23.51 -3.34
CA LEU A 271 15.62 -22.51 -2.51
C LEU A 271 15.00 -22.42 -1.11
N LEU A 272 13.67 -22.32 -1.02
CA LEU A 272 12.96 -22.26 0.26
C LEU A 272 13.22 -23.50 1.12
N ASP A 273 13.16 -24.69 0.53
CA ASP A 273 13.41 -25.95 1.24
C ASP A 273 14.87 -26.08 1.68
N SER A 274 15.81 -25.67 0.83
CA SER A 274 17.23 -25.68 1.17
C SER A 274 17.55 -24.75 2.34
N VAL A 275 17.11 -23.48 2.29
CA VAL A 275 17.33 -22.53 3.40
C VAL A 275 16.61 -22.99 4.67
N THR A 276 15.39 -23.49 4.56
CA THR A 276 14.63 -23.98 5.72
C THR A 276 15.32 -25.18 6.37
N GLY A 277 15.80 -26.13 5.57
CA GLY A 277 16.56 -27.29 6.05
C GLY A 277 17.85 -26.89 6.76
N LEU A 278 18.59 -25.94 6.19
CA LEU A 278 19.82 -25.41 6.77
C LEU A 278 19.54 -24.71 8.12
N LEU A 279 18.48 -23.89 8.20
CA LEU A 279 18.11 -23.25 9.47
C LEU A 279 17.69 -24.24 10.54
N GLN A 280 17.00 -25.32 10.17
CA GLN A 280 16.67 -26.38 11.12
C GLN A 280 17.91 -27.11 11.63
N GLU A 281 18.90 -27.34 10.78
CA GLU A 281 20.19 -27.92 11.18
C GLU A 281 20.95 -27.01 12.13
N ILE A 282 21.16 -25.75 11.74
CA ILE A 282 21.85 -24.76 12.55
C ILE A 282 21.13 -24.55 13.90
N GLY A 283 19.81 -24.47 13.89
CA GLY A 283 18.99 -24.32 15.09
C GLY A 283 19.18 -25.46 16.08
N ARG A 284 19.21 -26.72 15.59
CA ARG A 284 19.48 -27.89 16.44
C ARG A 284 20.86 -27.84 17.10
N GLU A 285 21.89 -27.43 16.36
CA GLU A 285 23.25 -27.31 16.88
C GLU A 285 23.41 -26.18 17.91
N MET A 286 22.74 -25.05 17.67
CA MET A 286 22.81 -23.87 18.54
C MET A 286 21.84 -23.91 19.73
N GLY A 287 20.92 -24.88 19.76
CA GLY A 287 19.83 -24.92 20.73
C GLY A 287 18.84 -23.76 20.56
N GLU A 288 18.57 -23.37 19.31
CA GLU A 288 17.70 -22.26 18.94
C GLU A 288 16.50 -22.72 18.11
N ASP A 289 15.35 -22.08 18.32
CA ASP A 289 14.15 -22.28 17.49
C ASP A 289 14.16 -21.28 16.33
N LEU A 290 14.75 -21.68 15.21
CA LEU A 290 14.86 -20.87 13.99
C LEU A 290 13.72 -21.23 13.02
N LYS A 291 12.85 -20.26 12.72
CA LYS A 291 11.64 -20.48 11.89
C LYS A 291 11.71 -19.67 10.62
N MET A 292 11.38 -20.30 9.49
CA MET A 292 11.17 -19.59 8.22
C MET A 292 9.69 -19.25 8.07
N MET A 293 9.40 -17.97 7.84
CA MET A 293 8.11 -17.41 7.48
C MET A 293 8.15 -16.92 6.02
N GLN A 294 7.00 -16.68 5.40
CA GLN A 294 6.94 -16.21 4.01
C GLN A 294 7.13 -14.70 3.89
N PHE A 295 6.53 -13.91 4.79
CA PHE A 295 6.54 -12.44 4.66
C PHE A 295 7.15 -11.76 5.87
N PHE A 296 8.16 -10.92 5.61
CA PHE A 296 8.59 -9.95 6.59
C PHE A 296 7.46 -8.94 6.85
N PRO A 297 7.00 -8.76 8.11
CA PRO A 297 5.72 -8.10 8.40
C PRO A 297 5.78 -6.56 8.42
N VAL A 298 6.93 -5.98 8.08
CA VAL A 298 7.14 -4.52 8.04
C VAL A 298 7.78 -4.13 6.71
N LEU A 299 7.90 -2.82 6.47
CA LEU A 299 8.53 -2.30 5.25
C LEU A 299 10.00 -2.70 5.20
N THR A 300 10.48 -2.89 3.98
CA THR A 300 11.86 -3.29 3.74
C THR A 300 12.24 -2.94 2.30
N ASP A 301 13.47 -2.50 2.12
CA ASP A 301 14.04 -2.27 0.80
C ASP A 301 14.14 -3.56 -0.03
N SER A 302 14.12 -4.73 0.60
CA SER A 302 14.07 -6.01 -0.12
C SER A 302 12.82 -6.17 -1.01
N SER A 303 11.75 -5.40 -0.77
CA SER A 303 10.59 -5.29 -1.65
C SER A 303 10.95 -4.91 -3.09
N TYR A 304 12.07 -4.24 -3.34
CA TYR A 304 12.46 -3.72 -4.66
C TYR A 304 13.43 -4.65 -5.42
N LEU A 305 13.70 -5.86 -4.92
CA LEU A 305 14.60 -6.83 -5.55
C LEU A 305 13.87 -7.90 -6.37
N LYS A 306 12.62 -8.19 -6.01
CA LYS A 306 11.74 -9.19 -6.64
C LYS A 306 10.32 -8.66 -6.73
N LEU A 307 9.62 -9.02 -7.81
CA LEU A 307 8.23 -8.63 -8.07
C LEU A 307 7.40 -9.86 -8.41
N ASP A 308 6.39 -10.15 -7.59
CA ASP A 308 5.48 -11.28 -7.80
C ASP A 308 4.18 -10.91 -8.52
N ASP A 309 3.96 -9.61 -8.73
CA ASP A 309 2.83 -9.07 -9.47
C ASP A 309 2.75 -9.65 -10.89
N THR A 310 1.52 -10.00 -11.29
CA THR A 310 1.22 -10.23 -12.70
C THR A 310 1.32 -8.92 -13.49
N ASP A 311 1.48 -9.01 -14.82
CA ASP A 311 1.53 -7.81 -15.68
C ASP A 311 0.24 -6.98 -15.57
N SER A 312 -0.90 -7.65 -15.44
CA SER A 312 -2.19 -7.00 -15.21
C SER A 312 -2.20 -6.23 -13.88
N SER A 313 -1.75 -6.86 -12.80
CA SER A 313 -1.69 -6.24 -11.47
C SER A 313 -0.78 -5.01 -11.45
N ALA A 314 0.40 -5.12 -12.10
CA ALA A 314 1.31 -4.00 -12.28
C ALA A 314 0.69 -2.86 -13.12
N GLU A 315 -0.01 -3.18 -14.22
CA GLU A 315 -0.70 -2.19 -15.04
C GLU A 315 -1.83 -1.50 -14.27
N THR A 316 -2.64 -2.24 -13.51
CA THR A 316 -3.71 -1.70 -12.65
C THR A 316 -3.14 -0.76 -11.60
N LEU A 317 -2.00 -1.10 -10.99
CA LEU A 317 -1.32 -0.25 -10.04
C LEU A 317 -0.82 1.06 -10.67
N VAL A 318 -0.09 0.96 -11.78
CA VAL A 318 0.50 2.12 -12.47
C VAL A 318 -0.59 3.03 -13.02
N SER A 319 -1.62 2.47 -13.64
CA SER A 319 -2.74 3.22 -14.23
C SER A 319 -3.64 3.89 -13.19
N ASN A 320 -3.53 3.52 -11.91
CA ASN A 320 -4.30 4.13 -10.82
C ASN A 320 -3.46 4.95 -9.83
N LEU A 321 -2.16 5.13 -10.08
CA LEU A 321 -1.29 6.01 -9.31
C LEU A 321 -1.02 7.31 -10.11
N PRO A 322 -1.61 8.46 -9.72
CA PRO A 322 -1.52 9.69 -10.50
C PRO A 322 -0.08 10.12 -10.78
N ASN A 323 0.26 10.28 -12.06
CA ASN A 323 1.59 10.67 -12.56
C ASN A 323 2.77 9.96 -11.84
N MET A 324 2.70 8.64 -11.65
CA MET A 324 3.70 7.87 -10.90
C MET A 324 5.15 8.19 -11.31
N LYS A 325 5.43 8.17 -12.62
CA LYS A 325 6.77 8.42 -13.17
C LYS A 325 7.32 9.82 -12.84
N GLY A 326 6.44 10.81 -12.66
CA GLY A 326 6.84 12.20 -12.39
C GLY A 326 7.30 12.47 -10.96
N HIS A 327 6.95 11.63 -9.97
CA HIS A 327 7.27 11.92 -8.56
C HIS A 327 7.60 10.71 -7.66
N TYR A 328 7.36 9.49 -8.14
CA TYR A 328 7.62 8.25 -7.40
C TYR A 328 7.84 7.09 -8.38
N HIS A 329 8.99 7.08 -9.05
CA HIS A 329 9.32 6.07 -10.05
C HIS A 329 9.80 4.78 -9.38
N VAL A 330 8.93 3.76 -9.35
CA VAL A 330 9.32 2.38 -9.01
C VAL A 330 9.53 1.61 -10.32
N PRO A 331 10.74 1.12 -10.63
CA PRO A 331 11.07 0.53 -11.93
C PRO A 331 10.64 -0.94 -12.02
N LEU A 332 9.32 -1.20 -12.04
CA LEU A 332 8.74 -2.56 -11.96
C LEU A 332 9.34 -3.55 -12.97
N GLU A 333 9.54 -3.13 -14.22
CA GLU A 333 10.16 -3.97 -15.25
C GLU A 333 11.61 -4.35 -14.93
N GLN A 334 12.37 -3.45 -14.31
CA GLN A 334 13.74 -3.72 -13.89
C GLN A 334 13.76 -4.69 -12.72
N ILE A 335 12.90 -4.49 -11.73
CA ILE A 335 12.73 -5.39 -10.58
C ILE A 335 12.38 -6.79 -11.07
N LYS A 336 11.45 -6.91 -12.03
CA LYS A 336 11.03 -8.18 -12.62
C LYS A 336 12.14 -8.86 -13.43
N ARG A 337 13.03 -8.11 -14.10
CA ARG A 337 14.20 -8.68 -14.80
C ARG A 337 15.28 -9.16 -13.84
N LEU A 338 15.55 -8.39 -12.77
CA LEU A 338 16.53 -8.74 -11.75
C LEU A 338 16.08 -9.98 -10.97
N ASN A 339 14.81 -10.00 -10.54
CA ASN A 339 14.12 -11.09 -9.87
C ASN A 339 14.98 -11.78 -8.79
N ILE A 340 15.62 -10.98 -7.92
CA ILE A 340 16.55 -11.50 -6.92
C ILE A 340 15.74 -11.84 -5.67
N PRO A 341 15.61 -13.13 -5.28
CA PRO A 341 14.93 -13.49 -4.06
C PRO A 341 15.62 -12.88 -2.85
N ALA A 342 14.86 -12.34 -1.90
CA ALA A 342 15.42 -11.72 -0.72
C ALA A 342 14.94 -12.42 0.54
N LEU A 343 15.90 -12.83 1.38
CA LEU A 343 15.65 -13.51 2.64
C LEU A 343 16.06 -12.60 3.79
N ASN A 344 15.19 -12.39 4.77
CA ASN A 344 15.50 -11.57 5.93
C ASN A 344 16.16 -12.40 7.06
N PHE A 345 17.44 -12.13 7.31
CA PHE A 345 18.29 -12.61 8.39
C PHE A 345 18.57 -11.48 9.39
N GLY A 346 17.56 -11.19 10.20
CA GLY A 346 17.54 -9.99 11.04
C GLY A 346 18.17 -10.08 12.42
N CYS A 347 18.64 -8.94 12.92
CA CYS A 347 18.97 -8.75 14.34
C CYS A 347 17.71 -8.90 15.21
N HIS A 348 17.82 -9.57 16.36
CA HIS A 348 16.68 -9.73 17.27
C HIS A 348 16.54 -8.48 18.14
N GLY A 349 15.51 -7.68 17.86
CA GLY A 349 15.18 -6.44 18.55
C GLY A 349 13.83 -6.44 19.25
N LYS A 350 13.59 -5.39 20.04
CA LYS A 350 12.28 -5.08 20.62
C LYS A 350 12.08 -3.58 20.68
N ASP A 351 10.83 -3.16 20.50
CA ASP A 351 10.39 -1.76 20.57
C ASP A 351 11.02 -0.86 19.49
N ALA A 352 11.08 -1.35 18.24
CA ALA A 352 11.51 -0.56 17.09
C ALA A 352 10.75 0.78 16.98
N HIS A 353 11.48 1.86 16.73
CA HIS A 353 10.99 3.25 16.66
C HIS A 353 10.37 3.78 17.96
N LYS A 354 10.65 3.14 19.10
CA LYS A 354 10.23 3.62 20.42
C LYS A 354 11.46 4.01 21.23
N TRP A 355 11.27 4.86 22.23
CA TRP A 355 12.37 5.28 23.11
C TRP A 355 13.01 4.13 23.92
N THR A 356 12.34 2.97 24.00
CA THR A 356 12.85 1.73 24.62
C THR A 356 13.50 0.76 23.63
N GLU A 357 13.74 1.18 22.39
CA GLU A 357 14.34 0.35 21.35
C GLU A 357 15.65 -0.29 21.84
N ARG A 358 15.76 -1.61 21.64
CA ARG A 358 16.88 -2.41 22.14
C ARG A 358 17.08 -3.67 21.32
N VAL A 359 18.31 -4.18 21.36
CA VAL A 359 18.75 -5.38 20.63
C VAL A 359 19.23 -6.46 21.59
N HIS A 360 18.95 -7.72 21.26
CA HIS A 360 19.46 -8.90 21.95
C HIS A 360 20.90 -9.17 21.48
N LYS A 361 21.89 -8.76 22.29
CA LYS A 361 23.31 -8.77 21.93
C LYS A 361 23.85 -10.17 21.63
N GLU A 362 23.52 -11.16 22.47
CA GLU A 362 24.06 -12.53 22.34
C GLU A 362 23.63 -13.18 21.02
N TYR A 363 22.38 -12.98 20.62
CA TYR A 363 21.91 -13.45 19.32
C TYR A 363 22.51 -12.61 18.19
N SER A 364 22.34 -11.29 18.24
CA SER A 364 22.60 -10.42 17.08
C SER A 364 24.09 -10.28 16.75
N PHE A 365 24.97 -10.32 17.76
CA PHE A 365 26.43 -10.22 17.56
C PHE A 365 27.15 -11.56 17.73
N GLY A 366 26.44 -12.63 18.11
CA GLY A 366 27.01 -13.96 18.32
C GLY A 366 26.45 -14.99 17.35
N LYS A 367 25.15 -15.31 17.47
CA LYS A 367 24.51 -16.40 16.71
C LYS A 367 24.21 -16.02 15.26
N LEU A 368 23.63 -14.84 15.01
CA LEU A 368 23.24 -14.39 13.68
C LEU A 368 24.41 -14.36 12.68
N PRO A 369 25.60 -13.81 13.01
CA PRO A 369 26.74 -13.85 12.07
C PRO A 369 27.15 -15.27 11.66
N VAL A 370 27.06 -16.25 12.57
CA VAL A 370 27.36 -17.65 12.26
C VAL A 370 26.29 -18.26 11.35
N ILE A 371 25.01 -17.97 11.60
CA ILE A 371 23.89 -18.39 10.73
C ILE A 371 24.08 -17.84 9.31
N MET A 372 24.36 -16.54 9.20
CA MET A 372 24.59 -15.89 7.90
C MET A 372 25.82 -16.47 7.19
N LEU A 373 26.94 -16.68 7.89
CA LEU A 373 28.15 -17.24 7.28
C LEU A 373 27.92 -18.65 6.74
N ARG A 374 27.32 -19.55 7.53
CA ARG A 374 26.99 -20.91 7.06
C ARG A 374 26.03 -20.91 5.88
N THR A 375 25.08 -19.98 5.89
CA THR A 375 24.18 -19.77 4.75
C THR A 375 24.98 -19.36 3.52
N LEU A 376 25.88 -18.38 3.62
CA LEU A 376 26.71 -17.96 2.51
C LEU A 376 27.65 -19.08 2.02
N GLU A 377 28.25 -19.87 2.91
CA GLU A 377 29.13 -21.00 2.56
C GLU A 377 28.39 -22.06 1.74
N ASN A 378 27.16 -22.42 2.14
CA ASN A 378 26.32 -23.40 1.43
C ASN A 378 26.02 -22.98 -0.02
N TYR A 379 25.85 -21.68 -0.29
CA TYR A 379 25.48 -21.20 -1.64
C TYR A 379 26.65 -20.67 -2.47
N LEU A 380 27.77 -20.27 -1.85
CA LEU A 380 28.93 -19.71 -2.57
C LEU A 380 30.11 -20.67 -2.72
N ILE A 381 30.22 -21.69 -1.85
CA ILE A 381 31.39 -22.59 -1.80
C ILE A 381 31.01 -24.02 -2.18
N GLU A 382 29.85 -24.50 -1.71
CA GLU A 382 29.41 -25.89 -1.88
C GLU A 382 28.41 -26.08 -3.05
N GLY A 383 27.93 -24.97 -3.62
CA GLY A 383 26.91 -24.91 -4.68
C GLY A 383 27.42 -25.15 -6.10
#